data_AF-A0A4Y8C6R0-F1
#
_entry.id   AF-A0A4Y8C6R0-F1
#
_cell.length_a   1.000
_cell.length_b   1.000
_cell.length_c   1.000
_cell.angle_alpha   90.00
_cell.angle_beta   90.00
_cell.angle_gamma   90.00
#
_symmetry.space_group_name_H-M   'P 1'
#
loop_
_entity.id
_entity.type
_entity.pdbx_description
1 polymer ?
#
loop_
_entity_poly.entity_id
_entity_poly.type
_entity_poly.pdbx_seq_one_letter_code
_entity_poly.pdbx_strand_id
1 'polypeptide(L)'
;IQVPKSGIPIILMAGRQSTGGYTKIGTVIENDLSLLAQAKLGSSFKFQSISMQEALELYKQREMKFKAMDQKINLDFENLI
;
A
#
# COMPACT_ATOMS: atom_id res chain seq x y z
N ILE A 1 0.44 -2.28 -10.25
CA ILE A 1 1.40 -3.15 -10.96
C ILE A 1 1.21 -2.92 -12.45
N GLN A 2 2.10 -2.15 -13.04
CA GLN A 2 2.14 -1.92 -14.48
C GLN A 2 3.10 -2.89 -15.14
N VAL A 3 2.80 -3.31 -16.36
CA VAL A 3 3.68 -4.19 -17.15
C VAL A 3 3.98 -3.51 -18.49
N PRO A 4 5.20 -3.00 -18.70
CA PRO A 4 5.67 -2.50 -19.99
C PRO A 4 5.91 -3.64 -21.00
N LYS A 5 6.23 -3.29 -22.25
CA LYS A 5 6.60 -4.26 -23.30
C LYS A 5 7.80 -5.14 -22.94
N SER A 6 8.68 -4.68 -22.05
CA SER A 6 9.82 -5.47 -21.53
C SER A 6 9.41 -6.64 -20.64
N GLY A 7 8.16 -6.68 -20.17
CA GLY A 7 7.66 -7.72 -19.27
C GLY A 7 8.07 -7.56 -17.80
N ILE A 8 8.91 -6.57 -17.46
CA ILE A 8 9.36 -6.34 -16.09
C ILE A 8 8.28 -5.54 -15.32
N PRO A 9 7.65 -6.11 -14.29
CA PRO A 9 6.58 -5.43 -13.56
C PRO A 9 7.08 -4.23 -12.76
N ILE A 10 6.30 -3.15 -12.75
CA ILE A 10 6.56 -1.93 -11.96
C ILE A 10 5.46 -1.78 -10.91
N ILE A 11 5.83 -1.75 -9.64
CA ILE A 11 4.90 -1.40 -8.55
C ILE A 11 4.88 0.12 -8.40
N LEU A 12 3.68 0.68 -8.33
CA LEU A 12 3.50 2.13 -8.20
C LEU A 12 3.38 2.49 -6.72
N MET A 13 4.29 3.32 -6.22
CA MET A 13 4.33 3.79 -4.84
C MET A 13 3.60 5.14 -4.67
N ALA A 14 3.77 5.80 -3.51
CA ALA A 14 3.11 7.07 -3.20
C ALA A 14 3.46 8.19 -4.19
N GLY A 15 4.72 8.29 -4.64
CA GLY A 15 5.20 9.31 -5.58
C GLY A 15 4.94 9.01 -7.06
N ARG A 16 3.98 8.15 -7.39
CA ARG A 16 3.67 7.79 -8.79
C ARG A 16 3.04 8.96 -9.55
N GLN A 17 3.28 9.05 -10.85
CA GLN A 17 2.50 9.92 -11.74
C GLN A 17 1.03 9.46 -11.79
N SER A 18 0.10 10.41 -11.91
CA SER A 18 -1.33 10.15 -12.02
C SER A 18 -1.72 9.56 -13.38
N THR A 19 -0.93 9.85 -14.41
CA THR A 19 -1.07 9.32 -15.77
C THR A 19 0.00 8.25 -16.04
N GLY A 20 -0.32 7.26 -16.86
CA GLY A 20 0.63 6.22 -17.26
C GLY A 20 0.13 5.44 -18.47
N GLY A 21 1.03 5.15 -19.41
CA GLY A 21 0.69 4.50 -20.69
C GLY A 21 0.75 2.97 -20.68
N TYR A 22 1.08 2.34 -19.55
CA TYR A 22 1.21 0.89 -19.45
C TYR A 22 0.01 0.24 -18.78
N THR A 23 -0.38 -0.93 -19.28
CA THR A 23 -1.46 -1.75 -18.73
C THR A 23 -1.21 -2.06 -17.26
N LYS A 24 -2.20 -1.76 -16.41
CA LYS A 24 -2.19 -2.11 -14.99
C LYS A 24 -2.89 -3.46 -14.81
N ILE A 25 -2.16 -4.46 -14.34
CA ILE A 25 -2.68 -5.83 -14.11
C ILE A 25 -3.23 -6.05 -12.69
N GLY A 26 -2.98 -5.11 -11.78
CA GLY A 26 -3.41 -5.18 -10.39
C GLY A 26 -2.86 -4.03 -9.56
N THR A 27 -3.27 -3.95 -8.30
CA THR A 27 -2.84 -2.93 -7.33
C THR A 27 -2.50 -3.61 -6.01
N VAL A 28 -1.38 -3.22 -5.40
CA VAL A 28 -1.02 -3.65 -4.04
C VAL A 28 -1.87 -2.84 -3.07
N ILE A 29 -2.47 -3.51 -2.08
CA ILE A 29 -3.29 -2.83 -1.08
C ILE A 29 -2.45 -1.90 -0.21
N GLU A 30 -3.09 -0.90 0.35
CA GLU A 30 -2.41 0.11 1.16
C GLU A 30 -1.67 -0.48 2.36
N ASN A 31 -2.28 -1.50 3.00
CA ASN A 31 -1.71 -2.25 4.13
C ASN A 31 -0.31 -2.82 3.84
N ASP A 32 -0.04 -3.20 2.59
CA ASP A 32 1.21 -3.88 2.21
C ASP A 32 2.24 -2.93 1.57
N LEU A 33 1.86 -1.68 1.27
CA LEU A 33 2.79 -0.70 0.69
C LEU A 33 3.97 -0.40 1.61
N SER A 34 3.77 -0.43 2.94
CA SER A 34 4.84 -0.25 3.92
C SER A 34 5.86 -1.38 3.89
N LEU A 35 5.42 -2.62 3.63
CA LEU A 35 6.31 -3.77 3.48
C LEU A 35 7.22 -3.60 2.26
N LEU A 36 6.67 -3.13 1.15
CA LEU A 36 7.43 -2.84 -0.06
C LEU A 36 8.38 -1.65 0.12
N ALA A 37 7.97 -0.62 0.84
CA ALA A 37 8.81 0.55 1.13
C ALA A 37 10.05 0.19 1.97
N GLN A 38 9.94 -0.83 2.83
CA GLN A 38 11.02 -1.31 3.69
C GLN A 38 11.82 -2.48 3.08
N ALA A 39 11.43 -2.97 1.90
CA ALA A 39 12.11 -4.09 1.26
C ALA A 39 13.50 -3.68 0.77
N LYS A 40 14.52 -4.48 1.10
CA LYS A 40 15.88 -4.28 0.59
C LYS A 40 15.96 -4.64 -0.89
N LEU A 41 16.89 -4.02 -1.62
CA LEU A 41 17.22 -4.45 -2.98
C LEU A 41 17.57 -5.95 -2.99
N GLY A 42 17.03 -6.67 -3.98
CA GLY A 42 17.17 -8.13 -4.08
C GLY A 42 16.22 -8.95 -3.19
N SER A 43 15.37 -8.33 -2.39
CA SER A 43 14.35 -9.06 -1.62
C SER A 43 13.38 -9.76 -2.55
N SER A 44 13.11 -11.04 -2.28
CA SER A 44 12.10 -11.82 -2.98
C SER A 44 10.76 -11.76 -2.25
N PHE A 45 9.67 -11.60 -2.99
CA PHE A 45 8.31 -11.72 -2.47
C PHE A 45 7.40 -12.30 -3.56
N LYS A 46 6.19 -12.69 -3.16
CA LYS A 46 5.16 -13.21 -4.06
C LYS A 46 3.89 -12.38 -3.88
N PHE A 47 3.16 -12.17 -4.97
CA PHE A 47 1.82 -11.59 -4.89
C PHE A 47 0.80 -12.67 -4.55
N GLN A 48 -0.12 -12.34 -3.66
CA GLN A 48 -1.32 -13.10 -3.40
C GLN A 48 -2.51 -12.28 -3.87
N SER A 49 -3.38 -12.88 -4.69
CA SER A 49 -4.65 -12.28 -5.03
C SER A 49 -5.59 -12.39 -3.84
N ILE A 50 -6.27 -11.30 -3.52
CA ILE A 50 -7.31 -11.26 -2.48
C ILE A 50 -8.58 -10.64 -3.07
N SER A 51 -9.71 -10.94 -2.45
CA SER A 51 -10.99 -10.30 -2.75
C SER A 51 -11.02 -8.84 -2.28
N MET A 52 -11.94 -8.06 -2.84
CA MET A 52 -12.16 -6.69 -2.36
C MET A 52 -12.65 -6.68 -0.90
N GLN A 53 -13.44 -7.66 -0.50
CA GLN A 53 -13.94 -7.81 0.87
C GLN A 53 -12.78 -7.99 1.86
N GLU A 54 -11.84 -8.89 1.55
CA GLU A 54 -10.63 -9.07 2.37
C GLU A 54 -9.78 -7.81 2.43
N ALA A 55 -9.60 -7.11 1.29
CA ALA A 55 -8.86 -5.86 1.26
C ALA A 55 -9.50 -4.77 2.15
N LEU A 56 -10.84 -4.65 2.14
CA LEU A 56 -11.57 -3.71 2.96
C LEU A 56 -11.48 -4.05 4.45
N GLU A 57 -11.55 -5.33 4.80
CA GLU A 57 -11.42 -5.79 6.18
C GLU A 57 -10.04 -5.47 6.75
N LEU A 58 -8.97 -5.78 5.98
CA LEU A 58 -7.60 -5.41 6.34
C LEU A 58 -7.44 -3.91 6.53
N TYR A 59 -8.02 -3.10 5.64
CA TYR A 59 -8.00 -1.64 5.75
C TYR A 59 -8.67 -1.17 7.05
N LYS A 60 -9.87 -1.64 7.36
CA LYS A 60 -10.58 -1.29 8.61
C LYS A 60 -9.77 -1.66 9.86
N GLN A 61 -9.16 -2.83 9.86
CA GLN A 61 -8.31 -3.28 10.97
C GLN A 61 -7.10 -2.37 11.18
N ARG A 62 -6.48 -1.92 10.09
CA ARG A 62 -5.37 -0.96 10.13
C ARG A 62 -5.82 0.38 10.71
N GLU A 63 -6.95 0.92 10.25
CA GLU A 63 -7.50 2.18 10.74
C GLU A 63 -7.86 2.12 12.24
N MET A 64 -8.47 1.02 12.68
CA MET A 64 -8.77 0.81 14.10
C MET A 64 -7.51 0.78 14.97
N LYS A 65 -6.44 0.13 14.48
CA LYS A 65 -5.14 0.10 15.19
C LYS A 65 -4.52 1.49 15.30
N PHE A 66 -4.53 2.27 14.23
CA PHE A 66 -3.99 3.64 14.26
C PHE A 66 -4.78 4.52 15.22
N LYS A 67 -6.12 4.51 15.15
CA LYS A 67 -6.97 5.25 16.11
C LYS A 67 -6.69 4.88 17.56
N ALA A 68 -6.50 3.59 17.84
CA ALA A 68 -6.17 3.12 19.19
C ALA A 68 -4.76 3.55 19.63
N MET A 69 -3.80 3.70 18.70
CA MET A 69 -2.48 4.24 19.00
C MET A 69 -2.54 5.75 19.27
N ASP A 70 -3.27 6.51 18.45
CA ASP A 70 -3.40 7.97 18.61
C ASP A 70 -3.97 8.33 19.99
N GLN A 71 -5.01 7.60 20.42
CA GLN A 71 -5.59 7.75 21.76
C GLN A 71 -4.59 7.49 22.89
N LYS A 72 -3.72 6.48 22.73
CA LYS A 72 -2.70 6.14 23.74
C LYS A 72 -1.60 7.18 23.84
N ILE A 73 -1.28 7.85 22.73
CA ILE A 73 -0.21 8.84 22.67
C ILE A 73 -0.74 10.25 23.01
N ASN A 74 -2.06 10.40 23.23
CA ASN A 74 -2.75 11.68 23.42
C ASN A 74 -2.43 12.67 22.28
N LEU A 75 -2.28 12.13 21.07
CA LEU A 75 -2.06 12.91 19.85
C LEU A 75 -3.42 13.44 19.40
N ASP A 76 -3.69 14.69 19.74
CA ASP A 76 -4.77 15.45 19.14
C ASP A 76 -4.22 16.18 17.90
N PHE A 77 -4.34 15.54 16.74
CA PHE A 77 -3.86 16.09 15.47
C PHE A 77 -4.55 17.41 15.11
N GLU A 78 -5.76 17.69 15.63
CA GLU A 78 -6.41 18.99 15.42
C GLU A 78 -5.77 20.12 16.24
N ASN A 79 -5.04 19.78 17.31
CA ASN A 79 -4.32 20.75 18.15
C ASN A 79 -2.82 20.87 17.78
N LEU A 80 -2.36 20.15 16.76
CA LEU A 80 -0.95 20.13 16.34
C LEU A 80 -0.64 21.01 15.12
N ILE A 81 -1.66 21.62 14.50
CA ILE A 81 -1.56 22.56 13.37
C ILE A 81 -2.11 23.91 13.82
#